data_AF-A0A554KWY0-F1
#
_entry.id   AF-A0A554KWY0-F1
#
_cell.length_a   1.000
_cell.length_b   1.000
_cell.length_c   1.000
_cell.angle_alpha   90.00
_cell.angle_beta   90.00
_cell.angle_gamma   90.00
#
_symmetry.space_group_name_H-M   'P 1'
#
loop_
_entity.id
_entity.type
_entity.pdbx_description
1 polymer ?
#
loop_
_entity_poly.entity_id
_entity_poly.type
_entity_poly.pdbx_seq_one_letter_code
_entity_poly.pdbx_strand_id
1 'polypeptide(L)'
;MQKINLKLNGYDWHVYLRDEADQSVYNEIFKLKEYRSADDVIKNAKHPIIDVGAHAGFFSMYCRSLNKKVKIYAIEPEPDNLNLFKQHLAENKILGIKVVSGAIASQTEERQLILSADSHNHYLAGPSFRDEDRTEKTITVQTFSFADFCKQNKLKKISLLKMDIEGGEYELFNGMSADDFAMVNYVILEYHISREKSKEELEEKLRANGFGVQVFPSHFDKTMGFIWANNKRSKF
;
A
#
# COMPACT_ATOMS: atom_id res chain seq x y z
N MET A 1 -20.10 -6.81 -11.35
CA MET A 1 -18.79 -7.49 -11.18
C MET A 1 -18.39 -8.18 -12.48
N GLN A 2 -17.32 -7.70 -13.11
CA GLN A 2 -16.73 -8.24 -14.34
C GLN A 2 -15.59 -9.20 -14.00
N LYS A 3 -15.53 -10.36 -14.67
CA LYS A 3 -14.40 -11.30 -14.58
C LYS A 3 -13.41 -11.07 -15.73
N ILE A 4 -12.12 -11.04 -15.41
CA ILE A 4 -11.00 -10.88 -16.34
C ILE A 4 -10.04 -12.06 -16.18
N ASN A 5 -9.60 -12.63 -17.30
CA ASN A 5 -8.50 -13.59 -17.33
C ASN A 5 -7.19 -12.83 -17.59
N LEU A 6 -6.40 -12.61 -16.54
CA LEU A 6 -5.13 -11.90 -16.59
C LEU A 6 -3.98 -12.88 -16.82
N LYS A 7 -3.33 -12.79 -17.99
CA LYS A 7 -2.10 -13.52 -18.27
C LYS A 7 -0.89 -12.68 -17.90
N LEU A 8 -0.13 -13.11 -16.88
CA LEU A 8 1.01 -12.36 -16.35
C LEU A 8 2.13 -13.28 -15.89
N ASN A 9 3.35 -13.07 -16.38
CA ASN A 9 4.57 -13.80 -15.96
C ASN A 9 4.41 -15.34 -15.90
N GLY A 10 3.67 -15.90 -16.87
CA GLY A 10 3.41 -17.35 -16.96
C GLY A 10 2.25 -17.86 -16.10
N TYR A 11 1.49 -16.97 -15.46
CA TYR A 11 0.25 -17.27 -14.76
C TYR A 11 -0.97 -16.87 -15.60
N ASP A 12 -2.08 -17.58 -15.39
CA ASP A 12 -3.41 -17.21 -15.87
C ASP A 12 -4.30 -17.02 -14.63
N TRP A 13 -4.64 -15.77 -14.33
CA TRP A 13 -5.35 -15.40 -13.11
C TRP A 13 -6.77 -14.94 -13.40
N HIS A 14 -7.69 -15.40 -12.57
CA HIS A 14 -9.05 -14.90 -12.49
C HIS A 14 -9.08 -13.67 -11.58
N VAL A 15 -9.36 -12.51 -12.17
CA VAL A 15 -9.49 -11.24 -11.47
C VAL A 15 -10.91 -10.73 -11.65
N TYR A 16 -11.50 -10.14 -10.62
CA TYR A 16 -12.82 -9.55 -10.65
C TYR A 16 -12.74 -8.06 -10.35
N LEU A 17 -13.53 -7.28 -11.08
CA LEU A 17 -13.70 -5.85 -10.90
C LEU A 17 -15.16 -5.55 -10.62
N ARG A 18 -15.47 -4.85 -9.53
CA ARG A 18 -16.83 -4.51 -9.10
C ARG A 18 -17.30 -3.22 -9.74
N ASP A 19 -16.42 -2.22 -9.80
CA ASP A 19 -16.70 -0.83 -10.16
C ASP A 19 -15.52 -0.17 -10.89
N GLU A 20 -15.62 1.15 -11.09
CA GLU A 20 -14.58 1.95 -11.76
C GLU A 20 -13.30 2.07 -10.93
N ALA A 21 -13.38 1.96 -9.60
CA ALA A 21 -12.20 2.03 -8.74
C ALA A 21 -11.35 0.77 -8.85
N ASP A 22 -11.97 -0.40 -8.77
CA ASP A 22 -11.31 -1.67 -9.09
C ASP A 22 -10.66 -1.61 -10.49
N GLN A 23 -11.36 -1.03 -11.47
CA GLN A 23 -10.85 -0.89 -12.83
C GLN A 23 -9.66 0.07 -12.93
N SER A 24 -9.66 1.17 -12.17
CA SER A 24 -8.58 2.16 -12.11
C SER A 24 -7.30 1.52 -11.56
N VAL A 25 -7.36 0.95 -10.35
CA VAL A 25 -6.21 0.30 -9.69
C VAL A 25 -5.70 -0.90 -10.50
N TYR A 26 -6.60 -1.67 -11.12
CA TYR A 26 -6.21 -2.73 -12.06
C TYR A 26 -5.41 -2.19 -13.25
N ASN A 27 -5.85 -1.08 -13.85
CA ASN A 27 -5.19 -0.49 -15.00
C ASN A 27 -3.82 0.06 -14.63
N GLU A 28 -3.72 0.78 -13.54
CA GLU A 28 -2.46 1.32 -12.98
C GLU A 28 -1.39 0.22 -12.86
N ILE A 29 -1.74 -0.89 -12.21
CA ILE A 29 -0.81 -1.98 -11.93
C ILE A 29 -0.50 -2.80 -13.19
N PHE A 30 -1.54 -3.25 -13.92
CA PHE A 30 -1.35 -4.29 -14.95
C PHE A 30 -1.29 -3.74 -16.39
N LYS A 31 -1.92 -2.60 -16.68
CA LYS A 31 -1.92 -2.00 -18.03
C LYS A 31 -0.86 -0.90 -18.17
N LEU A 32 -0.87 0.09 -17.28
CA LEU A 32 0.03 1.24 -17.27
C LEU A 32 1.40 0.88 -16.66
N LYS A 33 1.43 -0.14 -15.80
CA LYS A 33 2.64 -0.67 -15.16
C LYS A 33 3.37 0.40 -14.35
N GLU A 34 2.64 1.16 -13.55
CA GLU A 34 3.20 2.29 -12.81
C GLU A 34 4.19 1.83 -11.73
N TYR A 35 3.98 0.63 -11.17
CA TYR A 35 4.90 -0.01 -10.22
C TYR A 35 6.13 -0.71 -10.83
N ARG A 36 6.38 -0.60 -12.14
CA ARG A 36 7.47 -1.35 -12.81
C ARG A 36 8.87 -1.04 -12.28
N SER A 37 9.06 0.12 -11.65
CA SER A 37 10.33 0.48 -11.00
C SER A 37 10.70 -0.48 -9.87
N ALA A 38 9.71 -1.18 -9.29
CA ALA A 38 9.91 -2.16 -8.24
C ALA A 38 10.21 -3.58 -8.76
N ASP A 39 10.14 -3.84 -10.07
CA ASP A 39 10.24 -5.20 -10.65
C ASP A 39 11.46 -5.98 -10.17
N ASP A 40 12.65 -5.39 -10.29
CA ASP A 40 13.90 -6.07 -9.96
C ASP A 40 14.05 -6.26 -8.45
N VAL A 41 13.50 -5.34 -7.65
CA VAL A 41 13.43 -5.49 -6.18
C VAL A 41 12.50 -6.63 -5.81
N ILE A 42 11.32 -6.71 -6.40
CA ILE A 42 10.34 -7.77 -6.16
C ILE A 42 10.93 -9.13 -6.55
N LYS A 43 11.45 -9.26 -7.78
CA LYS A 43 12.04 -10.51 -8.30
C LYS A 43 13.14 -11.04 -7.37
N ASN A 44 13.99 -10.16 -6.86
CA ASN A 44 15.15 -10.52 -6.03
C ASN A 44 14.91 -10.41 -4.52
N ALA A 45 13.69 -10.11 -4.09
CA ALA A 45 13.35 -9.91 -2.68
C ALA A 45 13.66 -11.16 -1.85
N LYS A 46 14.55 -10.99 -0.85
CA LYS A 46 14.91 -12.01 0.15
C LYS A 46 14.18 -11.81 1.48
N HIS A 47 13.76 -10.59 1.75
CA HIS A 47 12.96 -10.22 2.92
C HIS A 47 11.51 -9.93 2.52
N PRO A 48 10.57 -9.89 3.48
CA PRO A 48 9.17 -9.66 3.16
C PRO A 48 8.89 -8.36 2.39
N ILE A 49 7.81 -8.37 1.62
CA ILE A 49 7.19 -7.19 1.02
C ILE A 49 5.99 -6.82 1.89
N ILE A 50 5.83 -5.53 2.16
CA ILE A 50 4.66 -4.97 2.84
C ILE A 50 3.89 -4.13 1.83
N ASP A 51 2.60 -4.44 1.66
CA ASP A 51 1.65 -3.77 0.78
C ASP A 51 0.61 -3.07 1.66
N VAL A 52 0.75 -1.76 1.87
CA VAL A 52 -0.15 -0.95 2.69
C VAL A 52 -1.14 -0.24 1.76
N GLY A 53 -2.45 -0.42 2.03
CA GLY A 53 -3.51 -0.05 1.10
C GLY A 53 -3.60 -1.08 -0.02
N ALA A 54 -3.80 -2.34 0.35
CA ALA A 54 -3.74 -3.43 -0.61
C ALA A 54 -4.96 -3.49 -1.54
N HIS A 55 -6.04 -2.76 -1.24
CA HIS A 55 -7.29 -2.75 -1.99
C HIS A 55 -7.78 -4.20 -2.22
N ALA A 56 -8.26 -4.52 -3.43
CA ALA A 56 -8.64 -5.87 -3.84
C ALA A 56 -7.45 -6.84 -4.08
N GLY A 57 -6.22 -6.46 -3.68
CA GLY A 57 -5.04 -7.34 -3.69
C GLY A 57 -4.22 -7.36 -4.97
N PHE A 58 -4.47 -6.43 -5.88
CA PHE A 58 -3.85 -6.43 -7.21
C PHE A 58 -2.32 -6.33 -7.15
N PHE A 59 -1.76 -5.46 -6.30
CA PHE A 59 -0.31 -5.29 -6.19
C PHE A 59 0.35 -6.52 -5.53
N SER A 60 -0.28 -7.07 -4.49
CA SER A 60 0.15 -8.32 -3.86
C SER A 60 0.14 -9.51 -4.84
N MET A 61 -0.87 -9.61 -5.70
CA MET A 61 -0.88 -10.57 -6.80
C MET A 61 0.28 -10.26 -7.75
N TYR A 62 0.42 -9.04 -8.27
CA TYR A 62 1.55 -8.63 -9.10
C TYR A 62 2.91 -9.07 -8.55
N CYS A 63 3.16 -8.83 -7.26
CA CYS A 63 4.37 -9.27 -6.56
C CYS A 63 4.57 -10.79 -6.61
N ARG A 64 3.52 -11.57 -6.39
CA ARG A 64 3.57 -13.03 -6.46
C ARG A 64 3.88 -13.54 -7.88
N SER A 65 3.47 -12.83 -8.93
CA SER A 65 3.78 -13.22 -10.31
C SER A 65 5.28 -13.16 -10.59
N LEU A 66 5.96 -12.20 -9.98
CA LEU A 66 7.39 -11.94 -10.16
C LEU A 66 8.26 -12.76 -9.20
N ASN A 67 7.77 -13.01 -7.97
CA ASN A 67 8.51 -13.76 -6.97
C ASN A 67 7.60 -14.76 -6.25
N LYS A 68 7.84 -16.05 -6.53
CA LYS A 68 7.02 -17.17 -6.01
C LYS A 68 7.25 -17.50 -4.54
N LYS A 69 8.33 -16.97 -3.92
CA LYS A 69 8.81 -17.41 -2.60
C LYS A 69 8.74 -16.31 -1.54
N VAL A 70 8.83 -15.04 -1.93
CA VAL A 70 8.80 -13.94 -0.97
C VAL A 70 7.49 -13.94 -0.18
N LYS A 71 7.61 -13.69 1.12
CA LYS A 71 6.45 -13.50 1.99
C LYS A 71 5.90 -12.10 1.78
N ILE A 72 4.59 -12.00 1.60
CA ILE A 72 3.92 -10.71 1.40
C ILE A 72 2.97 -10.50 2.57
N TYR A 73 2.98 -9.30 3.13
CA TYR A 73 2.00 -8.84 4.10
C TYR A 73 1.18 -7.75 3.44
N ALA A 74 -0.12 -7.96 3.30
CA ALA A 74 -1.01 -7.05 2.62
C ALA A 74 -2.03 -6.52 3.62
N ILE A 75 -2.05 -5.21 3.82
CA ILE A 75 -2.82 -4.52 4.85
C ILE A 75 -3.91 -3.72 4.15
N GLU A 76 -5.15 -4.04 4.48
CA GLU A 76 -6.33 -3.40 3.91
C GLU A 76 -7.39 -3.26 5.01
N PRO A 77 -7.92 -2.05 5.25
CA PRO A 77 -8.93 -1.85 6.28
C PRO A 77 -10.37 -2.14 5.82
N GLU A 78 -10.69 -1.99 4.52
CA GLU A 78 -12.07 -2.05 4.06
C GLU A 78 -12.58 -3.50 3.88
N PRO A 79 -13.73 -3.87 4.50
CA PRO A 79 -14.27 -5.22 4.42
C PRO A 79 -14.55 -5.73 3.00
N ASP A 80 -15.07 -4.89 2.11
CA ASP A 80 -15.43 -5.32 0.76
C ASP A 80 -14.18 -5.61 -0.08
N ASN A 81 -13.14 -4.77 0.04
CA ASN A 81 -11.83 -5.01 -0.56
C ASN A 81 -11.19 -6.29 -0.02
N LEU A 82 -11.23 -6.51 1.30
CA LEU A 82 -10.73 -7.72 1.94
C LEU A 82 -11.43 -8.98 1.46
N ASN A 83 -12.75 -8.92 1.28
CA ASN A 83 -13.55 -10.05 0.80
C ASN A 83 -13.16 -10.40 -0.64
N LEU A 84 -13.09 -9.39 -1.52
CA LEU A 84 -12.68 -9.60 -2.91
C LEU A 84 -11.23 -10.09 -3.00
N PHE A 85 -10.32 -9.53 -2.21
CA PHE A 85 -8.93 -9.98 -2.17
C PHE A 85 -8.83 -11.44 -1.73
N LYS A 86 -9.54 -11.85 -0.68
CA LYS A 86 -9.57 -13.27 -0.26
C LYS A 86 -10.14 -14.17 -1.35
N GLN A 87 -11.16 -13.72 -2.08
CA GLN A 87 -11.70 -14.44 -3.24
C GLN A 87 -10.64 -14.60 -4.34
N HIS A 88 -9.92 -13.54 -4.70
CA HIS A 88 -8.82 -13.61 -5.66
C HIS A 88 -7.76 -14.62 -5.25
N LEU A 89 -7.34 -14.63 -3.98
CA LEU A 89 -6.35 -15.58 -3.48
C LEU A 89 -6.85 -17.03 -3.56
N ALA A 90 -8.09 -17.28 -3.15
CA ALA A 90 -8.68 -18.61 -3.12
C ALA A 90 -8.85 -19.20 -4.53
N GLU A 91 -9.43 -18.43 -5.46
CA GLU A 91 -9.68 -18.90 -6.82
C GLU A 91 -8.41 -19.16 -7.62
N ASN A 92 -7.38 -18.35 -7.40
CA ASN A 92 -6.09 -18.50 -8.06
C ASN A 92 -5.11 -19.41 -7.32
N LYS A 93 -5.53 -19.99 -6.18
CA LYS A 93 -4.72 -20.84 -5.31
C LYS A 93 -3.39 -20.18 -4.93
N ILE A 94 -3.43 -18.87 -4.66
CA ILE A 94 -2.25 -18.09 -4.33
C ILE A 94 -1.92 -18.26 -2.84
N LEU A 95 -0.69 -18.68 -2.56
CA LEU A 95 -0.16 -18.86 -1.21
C LEU A 95 0.93 -17.83 -0.87
N GLY A 96 1.27 -17.75 0.42
CA GLY A 96 2.37 -16.93 0.93
C GLY A 96 2.09 -15.43 1.00
N ILE A 97 0.82 -15.03 0.86
CA ILE A 97 0.32 -13.67 1.12
C ILE A 97 -0.48 -13.73 2.43
N LYS A 98 -0.07 -12.95 3.43
CA LYS A 98 -0.82 -12.77 4.67
C LYS A 98 -1.64 -11.49 4.56
N VAL A 99 -2.95 -11.64 4.41
CA VAL A 99 -3.90 -10.53 4.44
C VAL A 99 -4.15 -10.13 5.90
N VAL A 100 -4.05 -8.84 6.18
CA VAL A 100 -4.27 -8.24 7.51
C VAL A 100 -5.39 -7.22 7.39
N SER A 101 -6.46 -7.44 8.15
CA SER A 101 -7.58 -6.49 8.26
C SER A 101 -7.17 -5.35 9.17
N GLY A 102 -6.96 -4.16 8.61
CA GLY A 102 -6.58 -2.97 9.36
C GLY A 102 -5.80 -1.96 8.51
N ALA A 103 -5.34 -0.89 9.15
CA ALA A 103 -4.51 0.14 8.51
C ALA A 103 -3.17 0.29 9.26
N ILE A 104 -2.15 0.82 8.59
CA ILE A 104 -0.93 1.30 9.28
C ILE A 104 -1.08 2.79 9.54
N ALA A 105 -0.87 3.22 10.77
CA ALA A 105 -1.02 4.61 11.22
C ALA A 105 0.10 4.98 12.22
N SER A 106 -0.02 6.14 12.87
CA SER A 106 0.94 6.55 13.91
C SER A 106 0.90 5.67 15.17
N GLN A 107 -0.25 5.08 15.49
CA GLN A 107 -0.49 4.34 16.73
C GLN A 107 -1.27 3.05 16.49
N THR A 108 -1.20 2.13 17.45
CA THR A 108 -1.98 0.88 17.44
C THR A 108 -3.23 1.06 18.29
N GLU A 109 -4.37 1.28 17.65
CA GLU A 109 -5.65 1.54 18.31
C GLU A 109 -6.84 1.30 17.36
N GLU A 110 -8.07 1.37 17.87
CA GLU A 110 -9.26 1.43 17.02
C GLU A 110 -9.48 2.87 16.55
N ARG A 111 -9.71 3.07 15.25
CA ARG A 111 -10.07 4.38 14.67
C ARG A 111 -11.25 4.27 13.73
N GLN A 112 -11.96 5.38 13.54
CA GLN A 112 -12.94 5.51 12.48
C GLN A 112 -12.22 5.74 11.14
N LEU A 113 -12.51 4.90 10.16
CA LEU A 113 -12.20 5.12 8.75
C LEU A 113 -13.42 5.70 8.08
N ILE A 114 -13.24 6.81 7.36
CA ILE A 114 -14.31 7.45 6.61
C ILE A 114 -14.25 6.92 5.18
N LEU A 115 -15.34 6.29 4.76
CA LEU A 115 -15.51 5.76 3.41
C LEU A 115 -16.11 6.86 2.54
N SER A 116 -15.32 7.36 1.58
CA SER A 116 -15.80 8.23 0.53
C SER A 116 -16.75 7.47 -0.41
N ALA A 117 -17.72 8.17 -0.99
CA ALA A 117 -18.65 7.57 -1.95
C ALA A 117 -17.94 7.03 -3.20
N ASP A 118 -16.81 7.64 -3.56
CA ASP A 118 -15.85 7.12 -4.51
C ASP A 118 -14.78 6.35 -3.73
N SER A 119 -14.70 5.02 -3.84
CA SER A 119 -13.80 4.15 -3.04
C SER A 119 -12.30 4.41 -3.18
N HIS A 120 -11.93 5.44 -3.95
CA HIS A 120 -10.57 5.91 -4.13
C HIS A 120 -10.03 6.73 -2.95
N ASN A 121 -10.85 7.29 -2.06
CA ASN A 121 -10.37 8.31 -1.10
C ASN A 121 -10.77 7.98 0.35
N HIS A 122 -10.48 6.76 0.81
CA HIS A 122 -10.71 6.39 2.21
C HIS A 122 -9.64 7.02 3.11
N TYR A 123 -10.06 7.76 4.14
CA TYR A 123 -9.13 8.42 5.06
C TYR A 123 -9.50 8.17 6.52
N LEU A 124 -8.47 8.10 7.38
CA LEU A 124 -8.66 7.94 8.82
C LEU A 124 -9.17 9.25 9.43
N ALA A 125 -10.19 9.15 10.27
CA ALA A 125 -10.72 10.28 11.01
C ALA A 125 -9.68 10.83 11.99
N GLY A 126 -9.51 12.15 12.00
CA GLY A 126 -8.64 12.83 12.96
C GLY A 126 -9.18 12.74 14.40
N PRO A 127 -8.34 13.04 15.42
CA PRO A 127 -8.70 12.90 16.83
C PRO A 127 -9.86 13.80 17.30
N SER A 128 -10.30 14.77 16.48
CA SER A 128 -11.42 15.68 16.77
C SER A 128 -12.70 15.35 16.01
N PHE A 129 -12.83 14.12 15.50
CA PHE A 129 -14.02 13.68 14.75
C PHE A 129 -15.29 13.76 15.62
N ARG A 130 -16.33 14.43 15.09
CA ARG A 130 -17.68 14.47 15.67
C ARG A 130 -18.64 13.87 14.65
N ASP A 131 -19.39 12.85 15.06
CA ASP A 131 -20.31 12.08 14.22
C ASP A 131 -21.48 12.89 13.63
N GLU A 132 -21.73 14.09 14.15
CA GLU A 132 -23.05 14.73 14.03
C GLU A 132 -23.30 15.46 12.68
N ASP A 133 -22.29 15.64 11.82
CA ASP A 133 -22.40 16.54 10.65
C ASP A 133 -22.07 15.94 9.26
N ARG A 134 -21.96 14.62 9.08
CA ARG A 134 -21.68 14.04 7.75
C ARG A 134 -22.54 12.84 7.36
N THR A 135 -22.90 12.80 6.07
CA THR A 135 -23.63 11.71 5.40
C THR A 135 -22.71 10.57 4.92
N GLU A 136 -21.41 10.62 5.26
CA GLU A 136 -20.39 9.67 4.82
C GLU A 136 -20.48 8.38 5.64
N LYS A 137 -20.27 7.21 5.01
CA LYS A 137 -20.24 5.94 5.73
C LYS A 137 -18.94 5.85 6.53
N THR A 138 -19.02 5.49 7.80
CA THR A 138 -17.85 5.26 8.65
C THR A 138 -17.79 3.79 9.07
N ILE A 139 -16.57 3.26 9.21
CA ILE A 139 -16.31 1.95 9.79
C ILE A 139 -15.21 2.03 10.84
N THR A 140 -15.37 1.31 11.94
CA THR A 140 -14.28 1.14 12.92
C THR A 140 -13.27 0.14 12.39
N VAL A 141 -11.99 0.53 12.37
CA VAL A 141 -10.89 -0.31 11.90
C VAL A 141 -9.78 -0.35 12.93
N GLN A 142 -9.10 -1.49 13.01
CA GLN A 142 -7.86 -1.60 13.77
C GLN A 142 -6.73 -0.92 13.00
N THR A 143 -6.04 -0.01 13.67
CA THR A 143 -4.78 0.57 13.20
C THR A 143 -3.60 -0.10 13.88
N PHE A 144 -2.45 -0.14 13.21
CA PHE A 144 -1.20 -0.61 13.76
C PHE A 144 -0.12 0.44 13.54
N SER A 145 0.67 0.75 14.56
CA SER A 145 1.92 1.45 14.35
C SER A 145 2.86 0.58 13.50
N PHE A 146 3.71 1.20 12.68
CA PHE A 146 4.67 0.44 11.87
C PHE A 146 5.58 -0.45 12.73
N ALA A 147 6.04 0.08 13.88
CA ALA A 147 6.88 -0.63 14.83
C ALA A 147 6.17 -1.85 15.45
N ASP A 148 4.91 -1.70 15.89
CA ASP A 148 4.13 -2.80 16.47
C ASP A 148 3.83 -3.87 15.43
N PHE A 149 3.49 -3.47 14.20
CA PHE A 149 3.27 -4.38 13.09
C PHE A 149 4.53 -5.22 12.81
N CYS A 150 5.69 -4.57 12.73
CA CYS A 150 6.97 -5.25 12.53
C CYS A 150 7.30 -6.20 13.69
N LYS A 151 7.12 -5.75 14.93
CA LYS A 151 7.36 -6.54 16.15
C LYS A 151 6.46 -7.78 16.22
N GLN A 152 5.16 -7.62 16.02
CA GLN A 152 4.17 -8.70 16.04
C GLN A 152 4.50 -9.76 14.99
N ASN A 153 4.97 -9.34 13.82
CA ASN A 153 5.30 -10.24 12.71
C ASN A 153 6.78 -10.67 12.68
N LYS A 154 7.57 -10.29 13.69
CA LYS A 154 9.00 -10.60 13.84
C LYS A 154 9.84 -10.16 12.63
N LEU A 155 9.48 -9.01 12.05
CA LEU A 155 10.18 -8.43 10.91
C LEU A 155 11.45 -7.72 11.40
N LYS A 156 12.57 -7.98 10.72
CA LYS A 156 13.86 -7.32 10.97
C LYS A 156 14.39 -6.55 9.76
N LYS A 157 13.90 -6.91 8.57
CA LYS A 157 14.20 -6.30 7.29
C LYS A 157 12.99 -6.47 6.37
N ILE A 158 12.81 -5.50 5.48
CA ILE A 158 11.72 -5.43 4.50
C ILE A 158 12.37 -5.12 3.15
N SER A 159 12.09 -5.95 2.13
CA SER A 159 12.64 -5.71 0.78
C SER A 159 11.97 -4.51 0.13
N LEU A 160 10.65 -4.40 0.27
CA LEU A 160 9.84 -3.36 -0.33
C LEU A 160 8.66 -3.03 0.59
N LEU A 161 8.47 -1.73 0.84
CA LEU A 161 7.28 -1.17 1.44
C LEU A 161 6.51 -0.40 0.34
N LYS A 162 5.36 -0.92 -0.07
CA LYS A 162 4.38 -0.19 -0.89
C LYS A 162 3.45 0.58 0.04
N MET A 163 3.23 1.84 -0.27
CA MET A 163 2.32 2.71 0.44
C MET A 163 1.48 3.50 -0.55
N ASP A 164 0.19 3.37 -0.40
CA ASP A 164 -0.83 4.03 -1.21
C ASP A 164 -2.07 4.00 -0.31
N ILE A 165 -2.18 5.06 0.48
CA ILE A 165 -3.10 5.17 1.62
C ILE A 165 -3.74 6.56 1.67
N GLU A 166 -3.85 7.20 0.51
CA GLU A 166 -4.72 8.36 0.24
C GLU A 166 -4.60 9.50 1.27
N GLY A 167 -3.37 9.87 1.60
CA GLY A 167 -3.08 10.99 2.52
C GLY A 167 -2.60 10.55 3.91
N GLY A 168 -2.66 9.26 4.25
CA GLY A 168 -2.13 8.71 5.51
C GLY A 168 -0.60 8.63 5.58
N GLU A 169 0.11 8.93 4.49
CA GLU A 169 1.55 8.71 4.34
C GLU A 169 2.36 9.55 5.34
N TYR A 170 1.96 10.81 5.53
CA TYR A 170 2.59 11.75 6.44
C TYR A 170 2.46 11.33 7.89
N GLU A 171 1.28 10.85 8.28
CA GLU A 171 1.03 10.38 9.63
C GLU A 171 1.90 9.15 9.93
N LEU A 172 1.94 8.19 9.01
CA LEU A 172 2.75 6.98 9.12
C LEU A 172 4.24 7.34 9.25
N PHE A 173 4.79 8.15 8.35
CA PHE A 173 6.21 8.52 8.39
C PHE A 173 6.59 9.36 9.61
N ASN A 174 5.65 10.13 10.17
CA ASN A 174 5.89 10.85 11.42
C ASN A 174 5.89 9.93 12.64
N GLY A 175 5.17 8.80 12.60
CA GLY A 175 5.23 7.76 13.63
C GLY A 175 6.45 6.83 13.53
N MET A 176 7.14 6.77 12.39
CA MET A 176 8.31 5.91 12.20
C MET A 176 9.59 6.49 12.83
N SER A 177 10.32 5.64 13.55
CA SER A 177 11.66 5.94 14.05
C SER A 177 12.74 5.76 12.98
N ALA A 178 13.95 6.27 13.22
CA ALA A 178 15.09 6.04 12.33
C ALA A 178 15.44 4.56 12.16
N ASP A 179 15.20 3.73 13.19
CA ASP A 179 15.40 2.28 13.13
C ASP A 179 14.33 1.61 12.25
N ASP A 180 13.09 2.09 12.30
CA ASP A 180 12.01 1.63 11.41
C ASP A 180 12.36 1.88 9.95
N PHE A 181 12.80 3.10 9.63
CA PHE A 181 13.30 3.43 8.30
C PHE A 181 14.50 2.57 7.89
N ALA A 182 15.41 2.28 8.81
CA ALA A 182 16.58 1.43 8.55
C ALA A 182 16.24 -0.05 8.27
N MET A 183 15.06 -0.52 8.67
CA MET A 183 14.58 -1.87 8.33
C MET A 183 14.16 -2.00 6.87
N VAL A 184 13.75 -0.91 6.23
CA VAL A 184 13.18 -0.91 4.86
C VAL A 184 14.27 -0.67 3.82
N ASN A 185 14.40 -1.58 2.86
CA ASN A 185 15.35 -1.44 1.76
C ASN A 185 14.85 -0.52 0.66
N TYR A 186 13.57 -0.64 0.28
CA TYR A 186 12.94 0.16 -0.76
C TYR A 186 11.55 0.58 -0.34
N VAL A 187 11.17 1.78 -0.74
CA VAL A 187 9.81 2.31 -0.62
C VAL A 187 9.30 2.65 -2.02
N ILE A 188 8.09 2.21 -2.34
CA ILE A 188 7.30 2.77 -3.43
C ILE A 188 6.06 3.40 -2.83
N LEU A 189 5.86 4.68 -3.08
CA LEU A 189 4.88 5.49 -2.40
C LEU A 189 4.07 6.25 -3.45
N GLU A 190 2.75 6.12 -3.43
CA GLU A 190 1.88 7.08 -4.11
C GLU A 190 1.67 8.28 -3.21
N TYR A 191 1.94 9.48 -3.73
CA TYR A 191 1.78 10.72 -2.98
C TYR A 191 0.57 11.50 -3.47
N HIS A 192 -0.07 12.19 -2.53
CA HIS A 192 -1.23 13.06 -2.77
C HIS A 192 -0.93 14.46 -2.24
N ILE A 193 -0.87 15.44 -3.15
CA ILE A 193 -0.62 16.86 -2.85
C ILE A 193 -1.94 17.51 -2.46
N SER A 194 -1.94 18.18 -1.31
CA SER A 194 -3.05 19.02 -0.87
C SER A 194 -2.54 20.40 -0.44
N ARG A 195 -3.43 21.29 0.03
CA ARG A 195 -3.02 22.61 0.53
C ARG A 195 -2.03 22.55 1.69
N GLU A 196 -2.07 21.49 2.48
CA GLU A 196 -1.26 21.31 3.69
C GLU A 196 -0.17 20.23 3.53
N LYS A 197 -0.19 19.49 2.43
CA LYS A 197 0.63 18.30 2.21
C LYS A 197 1.38 18.42 0.90
N SER A 198 2.71 18.50 0.97
CA SER A 198 3.59 18.60 -0.18
C SER A 198 4.41 17.33 -0.38
N LYS A 199 4.63 16.93 -1.63
CA LYS A 199 5.51 15.78 -1.92
C LYS A 199 6.94 16.01 -1.42
N GLU A 200 7.37 17.28 -1.40
CA GLU A 200 8.68 17.71 -0.94
C GLU A 200 8.94 17.30 0.52
N GLU A 201 7.94 17.38 1.40
CA GLU A 201 8.07 16.91 2.79
C GLU A 201 8.32 15.40 2.89
N LEU A 202 7.62 14.61 2.07
CA LEU A 202 7.83 13.15 2.01
C LEU A 202 9.24 12.83 1.50
N GLU A 203 9.70 13.55 0.47
CA GLU A 203 11.06 13.44 -0.04
C GLU A 203 12.11 13.77 1.03
N GLU A 204 11.96 14.91 1.72
CA GLU A 204 12.87 15.36 2.76
C GLU A 204 12.94 14.36 3.91
N LYS A 205 11.78 13.85 4.35
CA LYS A 205 11.69 12.83 5.40
C LYS A 205 12.44 11.55 5.01
N LEU A 206 12.25 11.06 3.78
CA LEU A 206 12.95 9.88 3.27
C LEU A 206 14.46 10.14 3.14
N ARG A 207 14.87 11.28 2.60
CA ARG A 207 16.29 11.66 2.46
C ARG A 207 16.98 11.78 3.82
N ALA A 208 16.33 12.42 4.79
CA ALA A 208 16.83 12.57 6.17
C ALA A 208 17.04 11.19 6.84
N ASN A 209 16.22 10.20 6.47
CA ASN A 209 16.33 8.83 6.98
C ASN A 209 17.21 7.91 6.11
N GLY A 210 18.01 8.48 5.18
CA GLY A 210 19.07 7.76 4.47
C GLY A 210 18.68 7.16 3.12
N PHE A 211 17.54 7.57 2.56
CA PHE A 211 17.10 7.12 1.24
C PHE A 211 17.65 8.01 0.10
N GLY A 212 17.95 7.40 -1.04
CA GLY A 212 17.92 8.09 -2.33
C GLY A 212 16.48 8.11 -2.81
N VAL A 213 16.03 9.23 -3.39
CA VAL A 213 14.63 9.42 -3.77
C VAL A 213 14.56 9.89 -5.22
N GLN A 214 13.69 9.23 -5.99
CA GLN A 214 13.28 9.57 -7.35
C GLN A 214 11.76 9.78 -7.36
N VAL A 215 11.31 10.80 -8.09
CA VAL A 215 9.89 11.16 -8.20
C VAL A 215 9.43 10.96 -9.63
N PHE A 216 8.26 10.37 -9.78
CA PHE A 216 7.57 10.10 -11.03
C PHE A 216 6.17 10.74 -10.96
N PRO A 217 6.03 12.02 -11.37
CA PRO A 217 4.74 12.68 -11.38
C PRO A 217 3.75 11.98 -12.32
N SER A 218 2.47 11.96 -11.93
CA SER A 218 1.42 11.44 -12.82
C SER A 218 1.30 12.31 -14.07
N HIS A 219 1.05 11.66 -15.21
CA HIS A 219 0.80 12.35 -16.48
C HIS A 219 -0.65 12.85 -16.60
N PHE A 220 -1.54 12.34 -15.75
CA PHE A 220 -2.98 12.60 -15.80
C PHE A 220 -3.41 13.58 -14.70
N ASP A 221 -2.79 13.52 -13.52
CA ASP A 221 -3.10 14.39 -12.39
C ASP A 221 -1.83 15.02 -11.82
N LYS A 222 -1.81 16.36 -11.73
CA LYS A 222 -0.65 17.11 -11.22
C LYS A 222 -0.52 17.07 -9.70
N THR A 223 -1.55 16.60 -9.01
CA THR A 223 -1.60 16.50 -7.56
C THR A 223 -1.10 15.15 -7.05
N MET A 224 -0.82 14.18 -7.93
CA MET A 224 -0.36 12.86 -7.50
C MET A 224 0.80 12.30 -8.33
N GLY A 225 1.33 11.17 -7.90
CA GLY A 225 2.40 10.44 -8.58
C GLY A 225 3.14 9.52 -7.62
N PHE A 226 4.27 8.99 -8.07
CA PHE A 226 5.04 8.01 -7.31
C PHE A 226 6.37 8.56 -6.81
N ILE A 227 6.72 8.22 -5.58
CA ILE A 227 8.07 8.29 -5.05
C ILE A 227 8.65 6.87 -5.02
N TRP A 228 9.81 6.70 -5.64
CA TRP A 228 10.66 5.53 -5.49
C TRP A 228 11.86 5.90 -4.62
N ALA A 229 12.01 5.19 -3.50
CA ALA A 229 13.09 5.45 -2.57
C ALA A 229 13.92 4.20 -2.29
N ASN A 230 15.24 4.32 -2.37
CA ASN A 230 16.18 3.24 -2.07
C ASN A 230 17.03 3.59 -0.84
N ASN A 231 17.04 2.72 0.16
CA ASN A 231 17.84 2.93 1.36
C ASN A 231 19.33 2.75 1.01
N LYS A 232 20.11 3.83 1.11
CA LYS A 232 21.53 3.83 0.72
C LYS A 232 22.39 2.94 1.61
N ARG A 233 21.85 2.48 2.75
CA ARG A 233 22.51 1.58 3.70
C ARG A 233 22.29 0.10 3.35
N SER A 234 21.36 -0.20 2.45
CA SER A 234 21.03 -1.57 2.05
C SER A 234 22.06 -2.09 1.04
N LYS A 235 22.75 -3.19 1.38
CA LYS A 235 23.61 -3.94 0.47
C LYS A 235 22.78 -5.01 -0.25
N PHE A 236 22.94 -5.13 -1.57
CA PHE A 236 22.27 -6.12 -2.43
C PHE A 236 22.68 -7.57 -2.10
#